data_AF-N6V4V2-F1
#
_entry.id   AF-N6V4V2-F1
#
_cell.length_a   1.000
_cell.length_b   1.000
_cell.length_c   1.000
_cell.angle_alpha   90.00
_cell.angle_beta   90.00
_cell.angle_gamma   90.00
#
_symmetry.space_group_name_H-M   'P 1'
#
loop_
_entity.id
_entity.type
_entity.pdbx_description
1 polymer ?
#
loop_
_entity_poly.entity_id
_entity_poly.type
_entity_poly.pdbx_seq_one_letter_code
_entity_poly.pdbx_strand_id
1 'polypeptide(L)'
;MHSDNSPTLSQTDVLICLDNQQVATRIGSVLSERGLTVATIPATGIQAWFEPNGCQVVVTHTAMIGQIRTRLKLPIVNLEAFIFERPDHAAEGAPRQFDGDAFIKRIFMVMGDAHKRAARGPLPR
;
A
#
# COMPACT_ATOMS: atom_id res chain seq x y z
N MET A 1 -30.02 20.27 -19.76
CA MET A 1 -29.66 19.09 -18.93
C MET A 1 -28.18 19.21 -18.65
N HIS A 2 -27.79 19.60 -17.44
CA HIS A 2 -26.38 19.83 -17.10
C HIS A 2 -25.67 18.49 -17.01
N SER A 3 -24.71 18.25 -17.88
CA SER A 3 -23.73 17.18 -17.75
C SER A 3 -22.79 17.57 -16.62
N ASP A 4 -23.03 17.05 -15.42
CA ASP A 4 -22.12 17.13 -14.29
C ASP A 4 -20.92 16.22 -14.57
N ASN A 5 -20.03 16.68 -15.46
CA ASN A 5 -18.76 16.03 -15.75
C ASN A 5 -17.74 16.48 -14.71
N SER A 6 -18.07 16.21 -13.43
CA SER A 6 -17.08 16.23 -12.37
C SER A 6 -16.06 15.15 -12.72
N PRO A 7 -14.76 15.46 -12.95
CA PRO A 7 -13.76 14.42 -13.12
C PRO A 7 -13.85 13.57 -11.87
N THR A 8 -14.21 12.28 -12.01
CA THR A 8 -14.06 11.32 -10.93
C THR A 8 -12.60 11.41 -10.51
N LEU A 9 -12.31 12.13 -9.43
CA LEU A 9 -10.98 12.19 -8.85
C LEU A 9 -10.56 10.74 -8.73
N SER A 10 -9.57 10.34 -9.52
CA SER A 10 -9.10 8.97 -9.62
C SER A 10 -8.66 8.55 -8.23
N GLN A 11 -9.59 7.91 -7.52
CA GLN A 11 -9.45 7.53 -6.13
C GLN A 11 -8.30 6.55 -6.09
N THR A 12 -7.22 6.90 -5.40
CA THR A 12 -6.06 6.02 -5.27
C THR A 12 -6.40 4.93 -4.27
N ASP A 13 -6.28 3.65 -4.62
CA ASP A 13 -6.53 2.53 -3.73
C ASP A 13 -5.35 2.27 -2.81
N VAL A 14 -4.15 2.24 -3.39
CA VAL A 14 -2.90 1.87 -2.73
C VAL A 14 -1.87 2.98 -2.82
N LEU A 15 -1.33 3.37 -1.67
CA LEU A 15 -0.17 4.25 -1.58
C LEU A 15 1.09 3.44 -1.36
N ILE A 16 2.10 3.58 -2.22
CA ILE A 16 3.41 2.93 -2.05
C ILE A 16 4.42 3.96 -1.56
N CYS A 17 4.99 3.69 -0.38
CA CYS A 17 6.00 4.50 0.27
C CYS A 17 7.27 3.68 0.44
N LEU A 18 8.16 3.73 -0.56
CA LEU A 18 9.43 2.99 -0.58
C LEU A 18 10.56 3.89 -1.06
N ASP A 19 11.76 3.72 -0.50
CA ASP A 19 12.96 4.44 -0.94
C ASP A 19 13.44 3.96 -2.29
N ASN A 20 13.38 2.64 -2.51
CA ASN A 20 13.77 2.03 -3.77
C ASN A 20 12.67 2.20 -4.82
N GLN A 21 12.84 3.18 -5.70
CA GLN A 21 11.88 3.50 -6.77
C GLN A 21 11.66 2.35 -7.74
N GLN A 22 12.68 1.53 -8.05
CA GLN A 22 12.50 0.39 -8.94
C GLN A 22 11.56 -0.66 -8.34
N VAL A 23 11.69 -0.91 -7.03
CA VAL A 23 10.79 -1.80 -6.29
C VAL A 23 9.39 -1.20 -6.24
N ALA A 24 9.26 0.10 -5.99
CA ALA A 24 7.97 0.80 -5.98
C ALA A 24 7.25 0.70 -7.34
N THR A 25 7.95 0.95 -8.45
CA THR A 25 7.39 0.83 -9.81
C THR A 25 6.96 -0.60 -10.12
N ARG A 26 7.76 -1.60 -9.73
CA ARG A 26 7.43 -3.01 -9.97
C ARG A 26 6.18 -3.44 -9.19
N ILE A 27 6.11 -3.09 -7.91
CA ILE A 27 4.93 -3.38 -7.09
C ILE A 27 3.70 -2.64 -7.64
N GLY A 28 3.88 -1.37 -8.01
CA GLY A 28 2.80 -0.57 -8.60
C GLY A 28 2.25 -1.19 -9.87
N SER A 29 3.12 -1.67 -10.77
CA SER A 29 2.70 -2.36 -12.00
C SER A 29 1.89 -3.62 -11.70
N VAL A 30 2.37 -4.46 -10.78
CA VAL A 30 1.66 -5.68 -10.38
C VAL A 30 0.28 -5.38 -9.78
N LEU A 31 0.16 -4.35 -8.94
CA LEU A 31 -1.12 -3.97 -8.34
C LEU A 31 -2.08 -3.36 -9.38
N SER A 32 -1.57 -2.55 -10.31
CA SER A 32 -2.34 -1.99 -11.42
C SER A 32 -2.87 -3.07 -12.37
N GLU A 33 -2.07 -4.11 -12.65
CA GLU A 33 -2.52 -5.29 -13.40
C GLU A 33 -3.67 -6.05 -12.72
N ARG A 34 -3.81 -5.90 -11.40
CA ARG A 34 -4.94 -6.43 -10.61
C ARG A 34 -6.12 -5.47 -10.51
N GLY A 35 -6.08 -4.35 -11.24
CA GLY A 35 -7.14 -3.35 -11.31
C GLY A 35 -7.14 -2.32 -10.18
N LEU A 36 -6.07 -2.25 -9.37
CA LEU A 36 -5.93 -1.25 -8.32
C LEU A 36 -5.31 0.04 -8.84
N THR A 37 -5.82 1.19 -8.43
CA THR A 37 -5.14 2.46 -8.68
C THR A 37 -4.01 2.66 -7.66
N VAL A 38 -2.82 3.01 -8.14
CA VAL A 38 -1.62 3.11 -7.28
C VAL A 38 -1.02 4.49 -7.38
N ALA A 39 -0.69 5.08 -6.23
CA ALA A 39 0.19 6.23 -6.14
C ALA A 39 1.50 5.83 -5.46
N THR A 40 2.62 6.30 -6.00
CA THR A 40 3.95 6.14 -5.41
C THR A 40 4.42 7.48 -4.88
N ILE A 41 4.84 7.53 -3.62
CA ILE A 41 5.53 8.69 -3.06
C ILE A 41 6.90 8.26 -2.51
N PRO A 42 7.93 9.11 -2.66
CA PRO A 42 9.19 8.86 -1.98
C PRO A 42 8.99 8.95 -0.46
N ALA A 43 9.83 8.28 0.31
CA ALA A 43 9.76 8.35 1.78
C ALA A 43 9.83 9.78 2.32
N THR A 44 10.63 10.64 1.69
CA THR A 44 10.72 12.08 2.01
C THR A 44 9.41 12.81 1.72
N GLY A 45 8.59 12.31 0.79
CA GLY A 45 7.29 12.85 0.43
C GLY A 45 6.23 12.72 1.53
N ILE A 46 6.42 11.83 2.52
CA ILE A 46 5.53 11.72 3.69
C ILE A 46 5.64 12.96 4.62
N GLN A 47 6.75 13.70 4.55
CA GLN A 47 6.90 14.93 5.33
C GLN A 47 6.09 16.09 4.75
N ALA A 48 5.88 16.12 3.43
CA ALA A 48 4.96 17.05 2.80
C ALA A 48 3.53 16.59 3.09
N TRP A 49 2.60 17.54 3.27
CA TRP A 49 1.20 17.23 3.57
C TRP A 49 0.61 16.39 2.43
N PHE A 50 0.40 15.10 2.67
CA PHE A 50 -0.25 14.19 1.73
C PHE A 50 -1.68 13.98 2.20
N GLU A 51 -2.66 14.40 1.38
CA GLU A 51 -4.05 14.00 1.59
C GLU A 51 -4.28 12.65 0.92
N PRO A 52 -4.48 11.56 1.69
CA PRO A 52 -4.86 10.28 1.13
C PRO A 52 -6.33 10.32 0.69
N ASN A 53 -6.63 11.05 -0.38
CA ASN A 53 -7.98 11.16 -0.93
C ASN A 53 -8.44 9.79 -1.47
N GLY A 54 -9.04 9.01 -0.55
CA GLY A 54 -9.59 7.68 -0.80
C GLY A 54 -8.60 6.51 -0.78
N CYS A 55 -7.34 6.74 -0.38
CA CYS A 55 -6.38 5.65 -0.14
C CYS A 55 -6.84 4.74 0.99
N GLN A 56 -6.76 3.44 0.73
CA GLN A 56 -7.27 2.43 1.65
C GLN A 56 -6.14 1.70 2.37
N VAL A 57 -4.95 1.66 1.79
CA VAL A 57 -3.80 0.93 2.33
C VAL A 57 -2.49 1.57 1.89
N VAL A 58 -1.50 1.51 2.79
CA VAL A 58 -0.13 1.93 2.52
C VAL A 58 0.79 0.70 2.46
N VAL A 59 1.58 0.59 1.39
CA VAL A 59 2.66 -0.39 1.25
C VAL A 59 3.98 0.27 1.57
N THR A 60 4.75 -0.31 2.48
CA THR A 60 6.03 0.25 2.91
C THR A 60 6.99 -0.83 3.44
N HIS A 61 8.20 -0.43 3.84
CA HIS A 61 9.19 -1.27 4.48
C HIS A 61 9.28 -0.94 5.99
N THR A 62 9.91 -1.80 6.80
CA THR A 62 9.83 -1.73 8.27
C THR A 62 10.26 -0.38 8.83
N ALA A 63 11.35 0.19 8.32
CA ALA A 63 11.92 1.45 8.78
C ALA A 63 10.97 2.66 8.65
N MET A 64 10.04 2.63 7.69
CA MET A 64 9.12 3.73 7.42
C MET A 64 7.77 3.63 8.14
N ILE A 65 7.46 2.47 8.74
CA ILE A 65 6.17 2.23 9.43
C ILE A 65 5.92 3.28 10.51
N GLY A 66 6.94 3.62 11.30
CA GLY A 66 6.81 4.60 12.38
C GLY A 66 6.36 5.96 11.86
N GLN A 67 7.00 6.45 10.79
CA GLN A 67 6.68 7.75 10.17
C GLN A 67 5.30 7.74 9.49
N ILE A 68 4.93 6.64 8.86
CA ILE A 68 3.62 6.51 8.20
C ILE A 68 2.51 6.54 9.24
N ARG A 69 2.65 5.81 10.36
CA ARG A 69 1.62 5.74 11.41
C ARG A 69 1.35 7.07 12.09
N THR A 70 2.35 7.95 12.20
CA THR A 70 2.17 9.26 12.84
C THR A 70 1.41 10.25 11.95
N ARG A 71 1.43 10.05 10.63
CA ARG A 71 0.82 10.95 9.65
C ARG A 71 -0.47 10.41 9.04
N LEU A 72 -0.49 9.13 8.69
CA LEU A 72 -1.58 8.47 8.00
C LEU A 72 -2.26 7.46 8.94
N LYS A 73 -3.56 7.62 9.14
CA LYS A 73 -4.39 6.65 9.88
C LYS A 73 -4.90 5.54 8.97
N LEU A 74 -4.02 5.04 8.10
CA LEU A 74 -4.34 3.99 7.14
C LEU A 74 -3.73 2.65 7.58
N PRO A 75 -4.36 1.53 7.20
CA PRO A 75 -3.74 0.22 7.26
C PRO A 75 -2.38 0.20 6.54
N ILE A 76 -1.43 -0.53 7.12
CA ILE A 76 -0.07 -0.65 6.57
C ILE A 76 0.21 -2.12 6.25
N VAL A 77 0.73 -2.36 5.05
CA VAL A 77 1.30 -3.63 4.62
C VAL A 77 2.81 -3.46 4.53
N ASN A 78 3.53 -4.20 5.38
CA ASN A 78 4.98 -4.26 5.34
C ASN A 78 5.43 -5.24 4.25
N LEU A 79 6.16 -4.75 3.25
CA LEU A 79 6.70 -5.55 2.16
C LEU A 79 7.63 -6.66 2.65
N GLU A 80 8.43 -6.38 3.67
CA GLU A 80 9.43 -7.32 4.21
C GLU A 80 8.78 -8.58 4.81
N ALA A 81 7.51 -8.51 5.21
CA ALA A 81 6.77 -9.66 5.73
C ALA A 81 6.53 -10.77 4.68
N PHE A 82 6.84 -10.50 3.41
CA PHE A 82 6.68 -11.41 2.28
C PHE A 82 8.03 -11.79 1.65
N ILE A 83 9.13 -11.42 2.31
CA ILE A 83 10.48 -11.74 1.86
C ILE A 83 11.05 -12.80 2.80
N PHE A 84 11.49 -13.92 2.24
CA PHE A 84 11.99 -15.06 2.99
C PHE A 84 13.34 -15.51 2.45
N GLU A 85 14.18 -16.05 3.33
CA GLU A 85 15.42 -16.72 2.94
C GLU A 85 15.10 -18.11 2.41
N ARG A 86 15.73 -18.52 1.30
CA ARG A 86 15.60 -19.90 0.84
C ARG A 86 16.32 -20.84 1.81
N PRO A 87 15.66 -21.92 2.26
CA PRO A 87 16.24 -22.84 3.22
C PRO A 87 17.47 -23.60 2.69
N ASP A 88 17.66 -23.73 1.38
CA ASP A 88 18.73 -24.56 0.82
C ASP A 88 20.14 -23.96 0.94
N HIS A 89 20.28 -22.66 1.19
CA HIS A 89 21.59 -22.02 1.30
C HIS A 89 21.61 -21.03 2.45
N ALA A 90 21.69 -21.52 3.69
CA ALA A 90 22.01 -20.72 4.88
C ALA A 90 23.48 -20.25 4.88
N ALA A 91 23.95 -19.72 3.76
CA ALA A 91 25.22 -19.02 3.62
C ALA A 91 24.92 -17.51 3.46
N GLU A 92 25.75 -16.66 4.04
CA GLU A 92 25.65 -15.21 3.85
C GLU A 92 25.59 -14.88 2.35
N GLY A 93 24.49 -14.26 1.91
CA GLY A 93 24.26 -13.92 0.49
C GLY A 93 23.22 -14.78 -0.23
N ALA A 94 22.47 -15.65 0.47
CA ALA A 94 21.37 -16.42 -0.10
C ALA A 94 20.35 -15.54 -0.85
N PRO A 95 19.84 -15.99 -2.02
CA PRO A 95 18.84 -15.24 -2.77
C PRO A 95 17.54 -15.15 -1.96
N ARG A 96 17.14 -13.93 -1.59
CA ARG A 96 15.86 -13.64 -0.95
C ARG A 96 14.72 -13.89 -1.93
N GLN A 97 13.71 -14.62 -1.50
CA GLN A 97 12.51 -14.88 -2.29
C GLN A 97 11.36 -14.00 -1.81
N PHE A 98 10.60 -13.46 -2.75
CA PHE A 98 9.39 -12.68 -2.49
C PHE A 98 8.14 -13.51 -2.82
N ASP A 99 7.24 -13.66 -1.85
CA ASP A 99 5.93 -14.28 -2.06
C ASP A 99 4.91 -13.22 -2.51
N GLY A 100 4.86 -13.01 -3.83
CA GLY A 100 3.95 -12.04 -4.45
C GLY A 100 2.48 -12.40 -4.28
N ASP A 101 2.13 -13.68 -4.28
CA ASP A 101 0.72 -14.10 -4.16
C ASP A 101 0.20 -13.86 -2.75
N ALA A 102 1.00 -14.17 -1.72
CA ALA A 102 0.66 -13.85 -0.34
C ALA A 102 0.56 -12.33 -0.12
N PHE A 103 1.47 -11.57 -0.73
CA PHE A 103 1.43 -10.10 -0.69
C PHE A 103 0.13 -9.55 -1.26
N ILE A 104 -0.25 -9.96 -2.48
CA ILE A 104 -1.47 -9.49 -3.13
C ILE A 104 -2.71 -9.89 -2.34
N LYS A 105 -2.79 -11.14 -1.84
CA LYS A 105 -3.88 -11.57 -0.97
C LYS A 105 -3.99 -10.70 0.29
N ARG A 106 -2.87 -10.33 0.90
CA ARG A 106 -2.87 -9.44 2.06
C ARG A 106 -3.43 -8.06 1.74
N ILE A 107 -3.06 -7.47 0.60
CA ILE A 107 -3.57 -6.16 0.16
C ILE A 107 -5.10 -6.18 0.07
N PHE A 108 -5.66 -7.13 -0.69
CA PHE A 108 -7.10 -7.24 -0.85
C PHE A 108 -7.84 -7.52 0.46
N MET A 109 -7.28 -8.37 1.32
CA MET A 109 -7.87 -8.65 2.63
C MET A 109 -7.92 -7.38 3.50
N VAL A 110 -6.81 -6.63 3.56
CA VAL A 110 -6.71 -5.39 4.34
C VAL A 110 -7.67 -4.32 3.82
N MET A 111 -7.78 -4.16 2.50
CA MET A 111 -8.74 -3.25 1.88
C MET A 111 -10.19 -3.67 2.19
N GLY A 112 -10.51 -4.97 2.09
CA GLY A 112 -11.82 -5.50 2.44
C GLY A 112 -12.22 -5.23 3.90
N ASP A 113 -11.27 -5.35 4.83
CA ASP A 113 -11.50 -5.03 6.24
C ASP A 113 -11.62 -3.53 6.50
N ALA A 114 -10.88 -2.69 5.77
CA ALA A 114 -10.99 -1.23 5.84
C ALA A 114 -12.39 -0.77 5.39
N HIS A 115 -12.89 -1.30 4.27
CA HIS A 115 -14.26 -1.03 3.79
C HIS A 115 -15.32 -1.43 4.81
N LYS A 116 -15.21 -2.62 5.41
CA LYS A 116 -16.16 -3.08 6.44
C LYS A 116 -16.18 -2.15 7.67
N ARG A 117 -15.03 -1.59 8.06
CA ARG A 117 -14.95 -0.61 9.16
C ARG A 117 -15.58 0.72 8.79
N ALA A 118 -15.35 1.21 7.56
CA ALA A 118 -15.95 2.46 7.07
C ALA A 118 -17.48 2.36 6.94
N ALA A 119 -18.00 1.22 6.47
CA ALA A 119 -19.44 0.99 6.33
C ALA A 119 -20.17 0.88 7.68
N ARG A 120 -19.48 0.44 8.74
CA ARG A 120 -20.00 0.40 10.11
C ARG A 120 -19.85 1.74 10.83
N GLY A 121 -20.17 2.84 10.14
CA GLY A 121 -20.02 4.21 10.64
C GLY A 121 -20.46 4.40 12.10
N PRO A 122 -19.92 5.40 12.81
CA PRO A 122 -20.14 5.54 14.24
C PRO A 122 -21.65 5.56 14.53
N LEU A 123 -22.08 4.67 15.42
CA LEU A 123 -23.44 4.68 15.95
C LEU A 123 -23.76 6.10 16.43
N PRO A 124 -24.92 6.67 16.04
CA PRO A 124 -25.36 7.93 16.63
C PRO A 124 -25.48 7.70 18.14
N ARG A 125 -24.78 8.52 18.92
CA ARG A 125 -24.99 8.62 20.36
C ARG A 125 -26.24 9.44 20.64
#